data_AF-A0A0M2KA51-F1
#
_entry.id   AF-A0A0M2KA51-F1
#
_cell.length_a   1.000
_cell.length_b   1.000
_cell.length_c   1.000
_cell.angle_alpha   90.00
_cell.angle_beta   90.00
_cell.angle_gamma   90.00
#
_symmetry.space_group_name_H-M   'P 1'
#
loop_
_entity.id
_entity.type
_entity.pdbx_description
1 polymer ?
#
loop_
_entity_poly.entity_id
_entity_poly.type
_entity_poly.pdbx_seq_one_letter_code
_entity_poly.pdbx_strand_id
1 'polypeptide(L)'
;MTQEPTREELLRELGKVQSKLEKARRRRDADAIAYASTPDGAAETFRRYELARDDRERKELKTTYLSGLAMAGEEYEERLRRGNAGDNDGPLAVIPVGSFRDPLTKALVEQRIMGTFRTTAASVDSNTVTVTVLRLLPDQQTRKRLRLDTAAELGVLTADLTEVIATAWTDPATRKRLTAFLDDAAAPIDTAIAQRDQR
;
A
#
# COMPACT_ATOMS: atom_id res chain seq x y z
N MET A 1 32.57 -16.58 43.47
CA MET A 1 31.24 -17.10 43.82
C MET A 1 30.21 -16.14 43.26
N THR A 2 29.54 -16.48 42.18
CA THR A 2 28.40 -15.71 41.67
C THR A 2 27.24 -15.97 42.63
N GLN A 3 26.83 -14.95 43.39
CA GLN A 3 25.62 -15.03 44.21
C GLN A 3 24.44 -15.31 43.29
N GLU A 4 23.68 -16.37 43.58
CA GLU A 4 22.43 -16.62 42.88
C GLU A 4 21.44 -15.49 43.19
N PRO A 5 20.83 -14.89 42.16
CA PRO A 5 19.91 -13.78 42.34
C PRO A 5 18.71 -14.26 43.16
N THR A 6 18.31 -13.45 44.13
CA THR A 6 17.15 -13.74 44.97
C THR A 6 15.86 -13.70 44.14
N ARG A 7 14.83 -14.42 44.58
CA ARG A 7 13.51 -14.41 43.94
C ARG A 7 12.95 -12.99 43.74
N GLU A 8 13.20 -12.09 44.69
CA GLU A 8 12.77 -10.69 44.62
C GLU A 8 13.55 -9.87 43.59
N GLU A 9 14.83 -10.16 43.39
CA GLU A 9 15.63 -9.56 42.32
C GLU A 9 15.14 -10.05 40.96
N LEU A 10 14.90 -11.35 40.81
CA LEU A 10 14.35 -11.94 39.57
C LEU A 10 12.97 -11.37 39.22
N LEU A 11 12.07 -11.20 40.21
CA LEU A 11 10.76 -10.59 39.98
C LEU A 11 10.86 -9.10 39.59
N ARG A 12 11.79 -8.36 40.20
CA ARG A 12 12.05 -6.96 39.83
C ARG A 12 12.63 -6.84 38.41
N GLU A 13 13.55 -7.73 38.05
CA GLU A 13 14.09 -7.80 36.68
C GLU A 13 13.04 -8.17 35.66
N LEU A 14 12.20 -9.17 35.96
CA LEU A 14 11.08 -9.56 35.11
C LEU A 14 10.15 -8.38 34.84
N GLY A 15 9.77 -7.62 35.87
CA GLY A 15 8.94 -6.41 35.71
C GLY A 15 9.60 -5.34 34.83
N LYS A 16 10.91 -5.11 35.00
CA LYS A 16 11.67 -4.17 34.13
C LYS A 16 11.68 -4.64 32.67
N VAL A 17 11.89 -5.94 32.43
CA VAL A 17 11.91 -6.52 31.09
C VAL A 17 10.53 -6.44 30.45
N GLN A 18 9.46 -6.74 31.18
CA GLN A 18 8.07 -6.63 30.70
C GLN A 18 7.73 -5.19 30.31
N SER A 19 8.09 -4.20 31.12
CA SER A 19 7.88 -2.78 30.81
C SER A 19 8.65 -2.34 29.55
N LYS A 20 9.91 -2.76 29.41
CA LYS A 20 10.71 -2.50 28.20
C LYS A 20 10.09 -3.13 26.96
N LEU A 21 9.62 -4.37 27.07
CA LEU A 21 8.97 -5.10 25.98
C LEU A 21 7.67 -4.41 25.55
N GLU A 22 6.85 -3.96 26.49
CA GLU A 22 5.62 -3.23 26.19
C GLU A 22 5.92 -1.91 25.47
N LYS A 23 6.90 -1.13 25.95
CA LYS A 23 7.32 0.11 25.29
C LYS A 23 7.83 -0.15 23.87
N ALA A 24 8.61 -1.21 23.67
CA ALA A 24 9.11 -1.60 22.35
C ALA A 24 7.98 -1.99 21.40
N ARG A 25 6.97 -2.74 21.88
CA ARG A 25 5.78 -3.11 21.09
C ARG A 25 4.99 -1.87 20.67
N ARG A 26 4.68 -0.97 21.61
CA ARG A 26 3.98 0.29 21.30
C ARG A 26 4.72 1.12 20.26
N ARG A 27 6.05 1.21 20.36
CA ARG A 27 6.87 1.92 19.37
C ARG A 27 6.81 1.26 18.00
N ARG A 28 6.99 -0.05 17.93
CA ARG A 28 6.87 -0.82 16.68
C ARG A 28 5.52 -0.62 16.01
N ASP A 29 4.44 -0.65 16.80
CA ASP A 29 3.09 -0.49 16.28
C ASP A 29 2.85 0.95 15.78
N ALA A 30 3.38 1.96 16.49
CA ALA A 30 3.36 3.35 16.04
C ALA A 30 4.17 3.57 14.75
N ASP A 31 5.37 2.98 14.66
CA ASP A 31 6.22 3.04 13.46
C ASP A 31 5.52 2.36 12.27
N ALA A 32 4.80 1.26 12.50
CA ALA A 32 4.02 0.59 11.47
C ALA A 32 2.84 1.44 10.98
N ILE A 33 2.15 2.15 11.88
CA ILE A 33 1.07 3.09 11.52
C ILE A 33 1.64 4.27 10.72
N ALA A 34 2.75 4.85 11.18
CA ALA A 34 3.42 5.94 10.49
C ALA A 34 3.95 5.54 9.10
N TYR A 35 4.38 4.29 8.94
CA TYR A 35 4.70 3.77 7.62
C TYR A 35 3.44 3.62 6.75
N ALA A 36 2.36 3.05 7.31
CA ALA A 36 1.09 2.86 6.61
C ALA A 36 0.36 4.15 6.22
N SER A 37 0.75 5.31 6.76
CA SER A 37 0.23 6.62 6.31
C SER A 37 0.91 7.14 5.03
N THR A 38 2.03 6.54 4.62
CA THR A 38 2.68 6.85 3.34
C THR A 38 2.02 6.06 2.19
N PRO A 39 2.08 6.55 0.93
CA PRO A 39 1.54 5.80 -0.21
C PRO A 39 2.12 4.39 -0.34
N ASP A 40 3.43 4.22 -0.14
CA ASP A 40 4.07 2.91 -0.23
C ASP A 40 3.64 1.99 0.91
N GLY A 41 3.69 2.50 2.15
CA GLY A 41 3.34 1.69 3.30
C GLY A 41 1.87 1.34 3.35
N ALA A 42 0.98 2.21 2.85
CA ALA A 42 -0.43 1.91 2.66
C ALA A 42 -0.60 0.75 1.66
N ALA A 43 0.01 0.86 0.48
CA ALA A 43 -0.02 -0.18 -0.55
C ALA A 43 0.51 -1.53 -0.05
N GLU A 44 1.68 -1.54 0.59
CA GLU A 44 2.30 -2.76 1.10
C GLU A 44 1.50 -3.38 2.26
N THR A 45 1.01 -2.56 3.20
CA THR A 45 0.20 -3.04 4.33
C THR A 45 -1.12 -3.63 3.84
N PHE A 46 -1.78 -2.96 2.91
CA PHE A 46 -3.03 -3.44 2.33
C PHE A 46 -2.82 -4.72 1.51
N ARG A 47 -1.74 -4.80 0.72
CA ARG A 47 -1.36 -6.03 0.00
C ARG A 47 -1.17 -7.20 0.95
N ARG A 48 -0.49 -6.99 2.08
CA ARG A 48 -0.35 -8.02 3.12
C ARG A 48 -1.70 -8.41 3.71
N TYR A 49 -2.58 -7.44 3.95
CA TYR A 49 -3.93 -7.70 4.43
C TYR A 49 -4.74 -8.56 3.45
N GLU A 50 -4.66 -8.31 2.14
CA GLU A 50 -5.34 -9.10 1.12
C GLU A 50 -4.86 -10.56 1.07
N LEU A 51 -3.56 -10.79 1.35
CA LEU A 51 -2.93 -12.11 1.29
C LEU A 51 -2.93 -12.87 2.62
N ALA A 52 -3.22 -12.19 3.73
CA ALA A 52 -3.24 -12.77 5.07
C ALA A 52 -4.30 -13.87 5.18
N ARG A 53 -3.88 -15.05 5.65
CA ARG A 53 -4.76 -16.21 5.87
C ARG A 53 -5.17 -16.39 7.34
N ASP A 54 -4.39 -15.82 8.24
CA ASP A 54 -4.67 -15.85 9.67
C ASP A 54 -5.56 -14.66 10.06
N ASP A 55 -6.68 -14.93 10.75
CA ASP A 55 -7.66 -13.89 11.10
C ASP A 55 -7.10 -12.87 12.08
N ARG A 56 -6.18 -13.28 12.96
CA ARG A 56 -5.54 -12.38 13.90
C ARG A 56 -4.58 -11.44 13.18
N GLU A 57 -3.68 -11.97 12.35
CA GLU A 57 -2.80 -11.15 11.50
C GLU A 57 -3.63 -10.19 10.64
N ARG A 58 -4.72 -10.69 10.04
CA ARG A 58 -5.62 -9.88 9.21
C ARG A 58 -6.25 -8.73 10.00
N LYS A 59 -6.66 -8.96 11.25
CA LYS A 59 -7.18 -7.91 12.14
C LYS A 59 -6.11 -6.89 12.51
N GLU A 60 -4.90 -7.35 12.81
CA GLU A 60 -3.75 -6.48 13.12
C GLU A 60 -3.42 -5.59 11.91
N LEU A 61 -3.27 -6.16 10.72
CA LEU A 61 -2.99 -5.42 9.49
C LEU A 61 -4.11 -4.43 9.12
N LYS A 62 -5.38 -4.83 9.27
CA LYS A 62 -6.53 -3.93 9.07
C LYS A 62 -6.46 -2.73 10.01
N THR A 63 -6.14 -2.97 11.27
CA THR A 63 -6.03 -1.90 12.28
C THR A 63 -4.89 -0.94 11.92
N THR A 64 -3.71 -1.46 11.58
CA THR A 64 -2.57 -0.63 11.14
C THR A 64 -2.90 0.18 9.89
N TYR A 65 -3.52 -0.45 8.89
CA TYR A 65 -3.91 0.21 7.65
C TYR A 65 -4.88 1.37 7.88
N LEU A 66 -5.98 1.13 8.61
CA LEU A 66 -6.99 2.16 8.86
C LEU A 66 -6.44 3.32 9.71
N SER A 67 -5.62 3.01 10.72
CA SER A 67 -4.93 4.04 11.50
C SER A 67 -3.94 4.84 10.65
N GLY A 68 -3.24 4.19 9.72
CA GLY A 68 -2.35 4.87 8.77
C GLY A 68 -3.10 5.82 7.84
N LEU A 69 -4.24 5.39 7.29
CA LEU A 69 -5.09 6.25 6.46
C LEU A 69 -5.66 7.44 7.24
N ALA A 70 -6.10 7.22 8.49
CA ALA A 70 -6.58 8.30 9.35
C ALA A 70 -5.47 9.35 9.60
N MET A 71 -4.26 8.90 9.93
CA MET A 71 -3.09 9.78 10.11
C MET A 71 -2.77 10.56 8.82
N ALA A 72 -2.84 9.91 7.65
CA ALA A 72 -2.62 10.59 6.36
C ALA A 72 -3.70 11.65 6.07
N GLY A 73 -4.94 11.39 6.49
CA GLY A 73 -6.05 12.35 6.40
C GLY A 73 -5.85 13.56 7.33
N GLU A 74 -5.47 13.33 8.58
CA GLU A 74 -5.17 14.39 9.56
C GLU A 74 -4.04 15.32 9.07
N GLU A 75 -2.97 14.74 8.50
CA GLU A 75 -1.88 15.52 7.91
C GLU A 75 -2.37 16.39 6.74
N TYR A 76 -3.22 15.84 5.88
CA TYR A 76 -3.80 16.58 4.76
C TYR A 76 -4.69 17.74 5.24
N GLU A 77 -5.57 17.50 6.21
CA GLU A 77 -6.41 18.53 6.81
C GLU A 77 -5.58 19.65 7.46
N GLU A 78 -4.46 19.30 8.09
CA GLU A 78 -3.54 20.28 8.64
C GLU A 78 -2.87 21.13 7.56
N ARG A 79 -2.45 20.52 6.44
CA ARG A 79 -1.91 21.25 5.28
C ARG A 79 -2.95 22.18 4.67
N LEU A 80 -4.19 21.74 4.53
CA LEU A 80 -5.31 22.57 4.08
C LEU A 80 -5.50 23.78 4.99
N ARG A 81 -5.57 23.56 6.31
CA ARG A 81 -5.74 24.64 7.30
C ARG A 81 -4.62 25.68 7.25
N ARG A 82 -3.40 25.25 6.94
CA ARG A 82 -2.21 26.11 6.82
C ARG A 82 -2.07 26.78 5.44
N GLY A 83 -2.92 26.44 4.47
CA GLY A 83 -2.81 26.95 3.09
C GLY A 83 -1.64 26.35 2.30
N ASN A 84 -1.11 25.20 2.73
CA ASN A 84 0.05 24.52 2.14
C ASN A 84 -0.33 23.28 1.32
N ALA A 85 -1.63 22.99 1.15
CA ALA A 85 -2.07 21.88 0.33
C ALA A 85 -1.92 22.23 -1.16
N GLY A 86 -1.29 21.33 -1.92
CA GLY A 86 -1.22 21.45 -3.38
C GLY A 86 -2.40 20.80 -4.08
N ASP A 87 -2.52 21.01 -5.40
CA ASP A 87 -3.62 20.48 -6.22
C ASP A 87 -3.66 18.94 -6.29
N ASN A 88 -2.54 18.30 -5.96
CA ASN A 88 -2.39 16.83 -5.93
C ASN A 88 -2.54 16.24 -4.52
N ASP A 89 -2.80 17.07 -3.51
CA ASP A 89 -3.05 16.62 -2.15
C ASP A 89 -4.53 16.27 -1.97
N GLY A 90 -4.78 15.21 -1.21
CA GLY A 90 -6.11 14.67 -0.97
C GLY A 90 -6.05 13.42 -0.10
N PRO A 91 -7.20 12.88 0.34
CA PRO A 91 -7.25 11.63 1.09
C PRO A 91 -6.55 10.50 0.33
N LEU A 92 -5.70 9.75 1.03
CA LEU A 92 -4.97 8.60 0.48
C LEU A 92 -5.89 7.38 0.42
N ALA A 93 -5.84 6.64 -0.68
CA ALA A 93 -6.50 5.35 -0.83
C ALA A 93 -5.59 4.35 -1.56
N VAL A 94 -5.77 3.06 -1.24
CA VAL A 94 -5.12 1.95 -1.94
C VAL A 94 -6.10 1.34 -2.92
N ILE A 95 -5.60 0.92 -4.07
CA ILE A 95 -6.37 0.20 -5.09
C ILE A 95 -6.29 -1.30 -4.77
N PRO A 96 -7.43 -1.96 -4.50
CA PRO A 96 -7.47 -3.41 -4.36
C PRO A 96 -6.93 -4.08 -5.62
N VAL A 97 -6.32 -5.26 -5.47
CA VAL A 97 -5.74 -5.90 -6.66
C VAL A 97 -6.76 -6.36 -7.67
N GLY A 98 -7.92 -6.80 -7.18
CA GLY A 98 -8.96 -7.41 -7.98
C GLY A 98 -9.19 -8.88 -7.62
N SER A 99 -9.96 -9.56 -8.47
CA SER A 99 -10.36 -10.94 -8.24
C SER A 99 -9.17 -11.90 -8.31
N PHE A 100 -8.98 -12.75 -7.29
CA PHE A 100 -7.96 -13.81 -7.30
C PHE A 100 -8.19 -14.90 -8.36
N ARG A 101 -9.34 -14.88 -9.05
CA ARG A 101 -9.60 -15.77 -10.21
C ARG A 101 -9.01 -15.20 -11.50
N ASP A 102 -8.68 -13.92 -11.53
CA ASP A 102 -8.06 -13.27 -12.67
C ASP A 102 -6.56 -13.64 -12.76
N PRO A 103 -6.07 -14.12 -13.92
CA PRO A 103 -4.66 -14.39 -14.13
C PRO A 103 -3.76 -13.17 -13.85
N LEU A 104 -4.21 -11.96 -14.17
CA LEU A 104 -3.47 -10.72 -13.95
C LEU A 104 -3.29 -10.42 -12.47
N THR A 105 -4.27 -10.75 -11.62
CA THR A 105 -4.14 -10.59 -10.16
C THR A 105 -2.93 -11.37 -9.63
N LYS A 106 -2.79 -12.63 -10.06
CA LYS A 106 -1.66 -13.47 -9.64
C LYS A 106 -0.33 -12.86 -10.08
N ALA A 107 -0.24 -12.43 -11.33
CA ALA A 107 0.98 -11.82 -11.86
C ALA A 107 1.34 -10.51 -11.11
N LEU A 108 0.36 -9.63 -10.85
CA LEU A 108 0.58 -8.40 -10.08
C LEU A 108 1.08 -8.69 -8.66
N VAL A 109 0.52 -9.70 -7.99
CA VAL A 109 0.94 -10.12 -6.64
C VAL A 109 2.37 -10.66 -6.67
N GLU A 110 2.68 -11.59 -7.57
CA GLU A 110 4.01 -12.22 -7.68
C GLU A 110 5.08 -11.19 -8.02
N GLN A 111 4.76 -10.21 -8.87
CA GLN A 111 5.64 -9.12 -9.25
C GLN A 111 5.63 -7.93 -8.28
N ARG A 112 4.89 -8.03 -7.16
CA ARG A 112 4.75 -7.01 -6.11
C ARG A 112 4.36 -5.63 -6.66
N ILE A 113 3.40 -5.63 -7.57
CA ILE A 113 2.81 -4.44 -8.16
C ILE A 113 1.57 -4.06 -7.35
N MET A 114 1.53 -2.80 -6.95
CA MET A 114 0.52 -2.22 -6.07
C MET A 114 0.11 -0.84 -6.58
N GLY A 115 -1.03 -0.32 -6.14
CA GLY A 115 -1.52 0.97 -6.60
C GLY A 115 -2.07 1.79 -5.44
N THR A 116 -1.79 3.08 -5.45
CA THR A 116 -2.46 4.07 -4.59
C THR A 116 -2.95 5.23 -5.43
N PHE A 117 -3.91 5.97 -4.90
CA PHE A 117 -4.36 7.23 -5.49
C PHE A 117 -4.77 8.18 -4.38
N ARG A 118 -4.94 9.45 -4.75
CA ARG A 118 -5.57 10.45 -3.91
C ARG A 118 -6.76 11.01 -4.65
N THR A 119 -7.87 11.18 -3.94
CA THR A 119 -9.01 11.93 -4.47
C THR A 119 -8.75 13.41 -4.19
N THR A 120 -8.58 14.21 -5.23
CA THR A 120 -8.31 15.65 -5.11
C THR A 120 -9.48 16.45 -5.70
N ALA A 121 -9.53 17.75 -5.45
CA ALA A 121 -10.53 18.62 -6.06
C ALA A 121 -10.49 18.54 -7.60
N ALA A 122 -9.28 18.55 -8.19
CA ALA A 122 -9.08 18.39 -9.62
C ALA A 122 -9.62 17.04 -10.15
N SER A 123 -9.55 15.97 -9.35
CA SER A 123 -10.10 14.68 -9.74
C SER A 123 -11.62 14.65 -9.78
N VAL A 124 -12.28 15.41 -8.89
CA VAL A 124 -13.74 15.58 -8.89
C VAL A 124 -14.19 16.32 -10.15
N ASP A 125 -13.48 17.39 -10.51
CA ASP A 125 -13.83 18.21 -11.67
C ASP A 125 -13.57 17.51 -13.01
N SER A 126 -12.50 16.71 -13.10
CA SER A 126 -12.06 16.06 -14.35
C SER A 126 -12.56 14.62 -14.53
N ASN A 127 -13.24 14.05 -13.53
CA ASN A 127 -13.59 12.63 -13.48
C ASN A 127 -12.39 11.69 -13.75
N THR A 128 -11.20 12.12 -13.36
CA THR A 128 -9.93 11.42 -13.60
C THR A 128 -9.08 11.48 -12.34
N VAL A 129 -8.51 10.35 -11.92
CA VAL A 129 -7.54 10.31 -10.83
C VAL A 129 -6.18 9.88 -11.35
N THR A 130 -5.12 10.48 -10.81
CA THR A 130 -3.76 10.01 -11.03
C THR A 130 -3.46 8.89 -10.03
N VAL A 131 -3.34 7.69 -10.55
CA VAL A 131 -2.89 6.50 -9.83
C VAL A 131 -1.37 6.47 -9.80
N THR A 132 -0.81 6.25 -8.62
CA THR A 132 0.59 5.88 -8.44
C THR A 132 0.72 4.37 -8.38
N VAL A 133 1.21 3.78 -9.45
CA VAL A 133 1.61 2.37 -9.51
C VAL A 133 3.00 2.22 -8.90
N LEU A 134 3.09 1.33 -7.92
CA LEU A 134 4.30 0.98 -7.19
C LEU A 134 4.73 -0.44 -7.58
N ARG A 135 6.04 -0.64 -7.78
CA ARG A 135 6.66 -1.97 -7.84
C ARG A 135 7.77 -2.06 -6.81
N LEU A 136 7.67 -3.03 -5.90
CA LEU A 136 8.74 -3.39 -4.98
C LEU A 136 9.66 -4.42 -5.63
N LEU A 137 10.93 -4.08 -5.81
CA LEU A 137 11.89 -4.96 -6.50
C LEU A 137 12.24 -6.22 -5.68
N PRO A 138 12.86 -7.23 -6.31
CA PRO A 138 13.23 -8.47 -5.62
C PRO A 138 14.11 -8.28 -4.38
N ASP A 139 14.89 -7.20 -4.32
CA ASP A 139 15.74 -6.81 -3.19
C ASP A 139 14.96 -6.38 -1.93
N GLN A 140 13.63 -6.25 -2.02
CA GLN A 140 12.72 -5.86 -0.93
C GLN A 140 13.01 -4.46 -0.36
N GLN A 141 13.77 -3.63 -1.07
CA GLN A 141 14.15 -2.30 -0.61
C GLN A 141 13.86 -1.26 -1.67
N THR A 142 14.17 -1.56 -2.93
CA THR A 142 14.04 -0.63 -4.02
C THR A 142 12.59 -0.57 -4.51
N ARG A 143 12.06 0.64 -4.61
CA ARG A 143 10.68 0.92 -5.03
C ARG A 143 10.70 1.77 -6.30
N LYS A 144 10.17 1.24 -7.39
CA LYS A 144 9.89 2.02 -8.61
C LYS A 144 8.46 2.54 -8.54
N ARG A 145 8.21 3.75 -9.05
CA ARG A 145 6.86 4.33 -9.16
C ARG A 145 6.59 4.85 -10.56
N LEU A 146 5.36 4.68 -11.03
CA LEU A 146 4.84 5.24 -12.27
C LEU A 146 3.48 5.87 -12.01
N ARG A 147 3.26 7.06 -12.57
CA ARG A 147 1.94 7.71 -12.55
C ARG A 147 1.16 7.39 -13.82
N LEU A 148 -0.08 6.97 -13.64
CA LEU A 148 -1.06 6.69 -14.68
C LEU A 148 -2.33 7.46 -14.36
N ASP A 149 -2.97 8.03 -15.37
CA ASP A 149 -4.28 8.62 -15.21
C ASP A 149 -5.34 7.58 -15.56
N THR A 150 -6.41 7.54 -14.77
CA THR A 150 -7.52 6.61 -14.96
C THR A 150 -8.84 7.30 -14.67
N ALA A 151 -9.90 6.84 -15.33
CA ALA A 151 -11.23 7.37 -15.10
C ALA A 151 -11.70 7.05 -13.68
N ALA A 152 -12.26 8.05 -13.00
CA ALA A 152 -12.81 7.94 -11.67
C ALA A 152 -13.93 8.98 -11.52
N GLU A 153 -15.17 8.52 -11.60
CA GLU A 153 -16.35 9.37 -11.53
C GLU A 153 -16.40 10.10 -10.18
N LEU A 154 -16.53 11.42 -10.21
CA LEU A 154 -16.47 12.29 -9.01
C LEU A 154 -15.21 12.04 -8.15
N GLY A 155 -14.09 11.65 -8.78
CA GLY A 155 -12.84 11.33 -8.10
C GLY A 155 -12.87 10.01 -7.31
N VAL A 156 -13.93 9.19 -7.48
CA VAL A 156 -14.08 7.87 -6.88
C VAL A 156 -13.63 6.80 -7.87
N LEU A 157 -12.54 6.13 -7.55
CA LEU A 157 -12.06 5.00 -8.33
C LEU A 157 -12.77 3.71 -7.89
N THR A 158 -13.63 3.18 -8.75
CA THR A 158 -14.31 1.88 -8.53
C THR A 158 -13.55 0.71 -9.12
N ALA A 159 -12.65 0.99 -10.08
CA ALA A 159 -11.85 -0.02 -10.75
C ALA A 159 -10.78 -0.61 -9.81
N ASP A 160 -10.53 -1.91 -9.95
CA ASP A 160 -9.41 -2.56 -9.28
C ASP A 160 -8.09 -2.39 -10.06
N LEU A 161 -6.97 -2.82 -9.46
CA LEU A 161 -5.66 -2.64 -10.07
C LEU A 161 -5.52 -3.45 -11.37
N THR A 162 -6.19 -4.60 -11.48
CA THR A 162 -6.17 -5.38 -12.73
C THR A 162 -6.83 -4.61 -13.86
N GLU A 163 -7.97 -3.97 -13.60
CA GLU A 163 -8.69 -3.15 -14.59
C GLU A 163 -7.91 -1.91 -14.99
N VAL A 164 -7.30 -1.22 -14.00
CA VAL A 164 -6.44 -0.04 -14.26
C VAL A 164 -5.26 -0.43 -15.16
N ILE A 165 -4.55 -1.51 -14.84
CA ILE A 165 -3.39 -1.95 -15.61
C ILE A 165 -3.79 -2.47 -17.00
N ALA A 166 -4.85 -3.28 -17.09
CA ALA A 166 -5.34 -3.80 -18.37
C ALA A 166 -5.76 -2.65 -19.30
N THR A 167 -6.52 -1.67 -18.79
CA THR A 167 -6.94 -0.49 -19.56
C THR A 167 -5.73 0.31 -20.04
N ALA A 168 -4.78 0.58 -19.14
CA ALA A 168 -3.55 1.29 -19.48
C ALA A 168 -2.66 0.52 -20.49
N TRP A 169 -2.78 -0.81 -20.55
CA TRP A 169 -2.07 -1.65 -21.52
C TRP A 169 -2.63 -1.54 -22.94
N THR A 170 -3.87 -1.08 -23.10
CA THR A 170 -4.51 -0.92 -24.43
C THR A 170 -4.00 0.29 -25.20
N ASP A 171 -3.58 1.35 -24.50
CA ASP A 171 -2.99 2.55 -25.13
C ASP A 171 -1.50 2.32 -25.46
N PRO A 172 -1.07 2.39 -26.74
CA PRO A 172 0.31 2.11 -27.11
C PRO A 172 1.36 2.99 -26.42
N ALA A 173 1.04 4.27 -26.17
CA ALA A 173 1.96 5.21 -25.52
C ALA A 173 2.14 4.86 -24.04
N THR A 174 1.04 4.60 -23.34
CA THR A 174 1.05 4.19 -21.93
C THR A 174 1.64 2.79 -21.75
N ARG A 175 1.32 1.84 -22.64
CA ARG A 175 1.94 0.51 -22.65
C ARG A 175 3.45 0.60 -22.74
N LYS A 176 4.01 1.42 -23.63
CA LYS A 176 5.47 1.61 -23.72
C LYS A 176 6.09 2.10 -22.41
N ARG A 177 5.44 3.07 -21.74
CA ARG A 177 5.88 3.59 -20.43
C ARG A 177 5.80 2.50 -19.35
N LEU A 178 4.70 1.73 -19.35
CA LEU A 178 4.49 0.62 -18.43
C LEU A 178 5.52 -0.49 -18.63
N THR A 179 5.80 -0.91 -19.85
CA THR A 179 6.84 -1.90 -20.16
C THR A 179 8.20 -1.44 -19.64
N ALA A 180 8.59 -0.18 -19.88
CA ALA A 180 9.86 0.35 -19.39
C ALA A 180 9.93 0.42 -17.85
N PHE A 181 8.81 0.76 -17.20
CA PHE A 181 8.70 0.77 -15.74
C PHE A 181 8.77 -0.64 -15.13
N LEU A 182 8.04 -1.59 -15.73
CA LEU A 182 7.94 -2.97 -15.27
C LEU A 182 9.19 -3.79 -15.55
N ASP A 183 9.96 -3.46 -16.60
CA ASP A 183 11.24 -4.09 -16.89
C ASP A 183 11.08 -5.63 -17.03
N ASP A 184 11.76 -6.41 -16.20
CA ASP A 184 11.65 -7.88 -16.12
C ASP A 184 10.23 -8.39 -15.82
N ALA A 185 9.38 -7.59 -15.17
CA ALA A 185 7.98 -7.94 -14.91
C ALA A 185 7.05 -7.73 -16.12
N ALA A 186 7.50 -7.07 -17.19
CA ALA A 186 6.62 -6.75 -18.32
C ALA A 186 6.11 -8.01 -19.05
N ALA A 187 6.96 -9.02 -19.27
CA ALA A 187 6.58 -10.24 -19.99
C ALA A 187 5.56 -11.12 -19.21
N PRO A 188 5.72 -11.35 -17.88
CA PRO A 188 4.69 -11.99 -17.08
C PRO A 188 3.34 -11.26 -17.11
N ILE A 189 3.36 -9.92 -17.06
CA ILE A 189 2.13 -9.10 -17.09
C ILE A 189 1.45 -9.20 -18.46
N ASP A 190 2.20 -9.09 -19.55
CA ASP A 190 1.67 -9.22 -20.91
C ASP A 190 1.02 -10.60 -21.13
N THR A 191 1.68 -11.66 -20.65
CA THR A 191 1.15 -13.04 -20.70
C THR A 191 -0.15 -13.17 -19.91
N ALA A 192 -0.22 -12.57 -18.72
CA ALA A 192 -1.42 -12.63 -17.88
C ALA A 192 -2.59 -11.83 -18.48
N ILE A 193 -2.33 -10.69 -19.12
CA ILE A 193 -3.34 -9.93 -19.86
C ILE A 193 -3.88 -10.75 -21.05
N ALA A 194 -3.00 -11.37 -21.85
CA ALA A 194 -3.43 -12.22 -22.95
C ALA A 194 -4.29 -13.42 -22.48
N GLN A 195 -4.00 -13.99 -21.32
CA GLN A 195 -4.82 -15.06 -20.72
C GLN A 195 -6.16 -14.56 -20.18
N ARG A 196 -6.22 -13.31 -19.70
CA ARG A 196 -7.47 -12.67 -19.27
C ARG A 196 -8.41 -12.46 -20.46
N ASP A 197 -7.89 -11.98 -21.59
CA ASP A 197 -8.68 -11.64 -22.78
C ASP A 197 -9.22 -12.88 -23.53
N GLN A 198 -8.68 -14.07 -23.26
CA GLN A 198 -9.14 -15.34 -23.84
C GLN A 198 -10.30 -15.99 -23.08
N ARG A 199 -10.76 -15.39 -21.97
CA ARG A 199 -11.87 -15.89 -21.15
C ARG A 199 -13.17 -15.15 -21.43
#